data_AF-A0A960UGV1-F1
#
_entry.id   AF-A0A960UGV1-F1
#
_cell.length_a   1.000
_cell.length_b   1.000
_cell.length_c   1.000
_cell.angle_alpha   90.00
_cell.angle_beta   90.00
_cell.angle_gamma   90.00
#
_symmetry.space_group_name_H-M   'P 1'
#
loop_
_entity.id
_entity.type
_entity.pdbx_description
1 polymer ?
#
loop_
_entity_poly.entity_id
_entity_poly.type
_entity_poly.pdbx_seq_one_letter_code
_entity_poly.pdbx_strand_id
1 'polypeptide(L)'
;MRKRGRFGDYGGFYVPEILMPALEELEAAFLDARRDPAFRAELRRLLADYAGRPTPITLCENLSRRVGWPLVLKREDLVHGGAHKTNQVLGQALLAKRMGKRRLIAETGAGQHGVATAMMGALFGMPTEIYMGALDVERQALNVFRMRLM
;
A
#
# COMPACT_ATOMS: atom_id res chain seq x y z
N MET A 1 -7.00 -7.00 -21.49
CA MET A 1 -6.34 -7.58 -20.27
C MET A 1 -5.72 -8.94 -20.55
N ARG A 2 -4.48 -9.19 -20.06
CA ARG A 2 -3.75 -10.47 -20.24
C ARG A 2 -4.25 -11.59 -19.32
N LYS A 3 -4.92 -11.25 -18.23
CA LYS A 3 -5.62 -12.21 -17.36
C LYS A 3 -7.11 -11.91 -17.29
N ARG A 4 -7.92 -12.95 -17.09
CA ARG A 4 -9.38 -12.82 -16.84
C ARG A 4 -9.71 -12.19 -15.48
N GLY A 5 -8.71 -11.94 -14.62
CA GLY A 5 -8.90 -11.36 -13.29
C GLY A 5 -9.68 -12.23 -12.30
N ARG A 6 -9.94 -13.50 -12.63
CA ARG A 6 -10.77 -14.40 -11.81
C ARG A 6 -9.97 -15.43 -11.03
N PHE A 7 -10.47 -15.76 -9.85
CA PHE A 7 -10.04 -16.83 -8.96
C PHE A 7 -11.25 -17.71 -8.65
N GLY A 8 -11.46 -18.77 -9.44
CA GLY A 8 -12.73 -19.49 -9.46
C GLY A 8 -13.87 -18.57 -9.88
N ASP A 9 -14.95 -18.54 -9.10
CA ASP A 9 -16.12 -17.70 -9.35
C ASP A 9 -15.90 -16.21 -8.99
N TYR A 10 -14.86 -15.91 -8.21
CA TYR A 10 -14.62 -14.58 -7.65
C TYR A 10 -13.66 -13.74 -8.51
N GLY A 11 -13.76 -12.41 -8.39
CA GLY A 11 -12.94 -11.45 -9.13
C GLY A 11 -13.54 -11.09 -10.51
N GLY A 12 -12.68 -10.65 -11.43
CA GLY A 12 -13.07 -10.05 -12.70
C GLY A 12 -13.11 -8.52 -12.63
N PHE A 13 -13.62 -7.89 -13.69
CA PHE A 13 -13.63 -6.44 -13.86
C PHE A 13 -15.07 -5.97 -14.05
N TYR A 14 -15.69 -5.48 -12.98
CA TYR A 14 -17.06 -4.96 -12.97
C TYR A 14 -17.02 -3.46 -12.78
N VAL A 15 -16.56 -2.77 -13.81
CA VAL A 15 -16.40 -1.31 -13.84
C VAL A 15 -17.07 -0.73 -15.08
N PRO A 16 -17.44 0.56 -15.07
CA PRO A 16 -17.84 1.25 -16.29
C PRO A 16 -16.80 1.13 -17.39
N GLU A 17 -17.26 1.02 -18.64
CA GLU A 17 -16.40 0.82 -19.82
C GLU A 17 -15.30 1.87 -19.94
N ILE A 18 -15.58 3.12 -19.57
CA ILE A 18 -14.61 4.23 -19.57
C ILE A 18 -13.38 3.98 -18.67
N LEU A 19 -13.47 3.09 -17.69
CA LEU A 19 -12.34 2.73 -16.81
C LEU A 19 -11.49 1.56 -17.34
N MET A 20 -11.99 0.81 -18.34
CA MET A 20 -11.27 -0.36 -18.87
C MET A 20 -9.87 0.00 -19.41
N PRO A 21 -9.67 1.09 -20.19
CA PRO A 21 -8.34 1.44 -20.68
C PRO A 21 -7.32 1.69 -19.55
N ALA A 22 -7.76 2.28 -18.44
CA ALA A 22 -6.88 2.54 -17.29
C ALA A 22 -6.45 1.24 -16.59
N LEU A 23 -7.35 0.26 -16.48
CA LEU A 23 -7.03 -1.06 -15.91
C LEU A 23 -6.08 -1.85 -16.80
N GLU A 24 -6.23 -1.75 -18.13
CA GLU A 24 -5.34 -2.39 -19.09
C GLU A 24 -3.94 -1.79 -19.08
N GLU A 25 -3.83 -0.45 -19.05
CA GLU A 25 -2.56 0.27 -18.91
C GLU A 25 -1.85 -0.15 -17.60
N LEU A 26 -2.59 -0.21 -16.49
CA LEU A 26 -2.07 -0.62 -15.19
C LEU A 26 -1.55 -2.07 -15.19
N GLU A 27 -2.31 -3.01 -15.75
CA GLU A 27 -1.89 -4.41 -15.82
C GLU A 27 -0.62 -4.56 -16.65
N ALA A 28 -0.56 -3.90 -17.82
CA ALA A 28 0.63 -3.93 -18.69
C ALA A 28 1.86 -3.39 -17.95
N ALA A 29 1.74 -2.19 -17.36
CA ALA A 29 2.83 -1.56 -16.62
C ALA A 29 3.31 -2.42 -15.44
N PHE A 30 2.38 -3.02 -14.69
CA PHE A 30 2.71 -3.91 -13.58
C PHE A 30 3.47 -5.16 -14.07
N LEU A 31 2.99 -5.81 -15.13
CA LEU A 31 3.61 -7.03 -15.65
C LEU A 31 5.04 -6.78 -16.16
N ASP A 32 5.27 -5.62 -16.76
CA ASP A 32 6.59 -5.20 -17.22
C ASP A 32 7.51 -4.85 -16.04
N ALA A 33 7.03 -4.01 -15.11
CA ALA A 33 7.78 -3.64 -13.91
C ALA A 33 8.17 -4.85 -13.05
N ARG A 34 7.30 -5.86 -12.96
CA ARG A 34 7.58 -7.10 -12.23
C ARG A 34 8.75 -7.90 -12.82
N ARG A 35 9.00 -7.77 -14.12
CA ARG A 35 10.11 -8.47 -14.82
C ARG A 35 11.39 -7.66 -14.83
N ASP A 36 11.29 -6.35 -14.64
CA ASP A 36 12.43 -5.43 -14.64
C ASP A 36 13.28 -5.56 -13.34
N PRO A 37 14.56 -5.98 -13.45
CA PRO A 37 15.45 -6.07 -12.29
C PRO A 37 15.71 -4.74 -11.60
N ALA A 38 15.72 -3.62 -12.35
CA ALA A 38 15.97 -2.29 -11.80
C ALA A 38 14.79 -1.84 -10.92
N PHE A 39 13.55 -2.03 -11.39
CA PHE A 39 12.35 -1.76 -10.60
C PHE A 39 12.34 -2.59 -9.31
N ARG A 40 12.66 -3.88 -9.40
CA ARG A 40 12.74 -4.77 -8.23
C ARG A 40 13.86 -4.39 -7.27
N ALA A 41 14.98 -3.88 -7.77
CA ALA A 41 16.09 -3.40 -6.94
C ALA A 41 15.68 -2.13 -6.19
N GLU A 42 15.08 -1.16 -6.88
CA GLU A 42 14.58 0.08 -6.26
C GLU A 42 13.50 -0.19 -5.22
N LEU A 43 12.52 -1.04 -5.54
CA LEU A 43 11.48 -1.44 -4.58
C LEU A 43 12.08 -2.12 -3.34
N ARG A 44 13.04 -3.03 -3.50
CA ARG A 44 13.72 -3.69 -2.37
C ARG A 44 14.49 -2.68 -1.51
N ARG A 45 15.22 -1.77 -2.14
CA ARG A 45 15.97 -0.71 -1.45
C ARG A 45 15.03 0.16 -0.63
N LEU A 46 13.94 0.62 -1.21
CA LEU A 46 12.94 1.44 -0.51
C LEU A 46 12.25 0.66 0.62
N LEU A 47 11.94 -0.62 0.43
CA LEU A 47 11.39 -1.46 1.50
C LEU A 47 12.40 -1.59 2.67
N ALA A 48 13.68 -1.79 2.38
CA ALA A 48 14.71 -1.89 3.42
C ALA A 48 14.95 -0.53 4.11
N ASP A 49 15.37 0.46 3.33
CA ASP A 49 15.95 1.72 3.82
C ASP A 49 14.88 2.70 4.30
N TYR A 50 13.70 2.70 3.67
CA TYR A 50 12.62 3.63 4.02
C TYR A 50 11.53 2.96 4.86
N ALA A 51 11.08 1.75 4.48
CA ALA A 51 10.01 1.07 5.22
C ALA A 51 10.48 0.28 6.44
N GLY A 52 11.79 0.04 6.60
CA GLY A 52 12.38 -0.66 7.75
C GLY A 52 12.28 -2.19 7.66
N ARG A 53 12.31 -2.76 6.45
CA ARG A 53 12.22 -4.22 6.24
C ARG A 53 13.60 -4.89 6.38
N PRO A 54 13.67 -6.16 6.82
CA PRO A 54 12.56 -7.02 7.27
C PRO A 54 12.09 -6.67 8.69
N THR A 55 10.82 -6.93 8.97
CA THR A 55 10.28 -6.82 10.33
C THR A 55 10.56 -8.10 11.14
N PRO A 56 10.83 -7.99 12.44
CA PRO A 56 11.09 -9.16 13.29
C PRO A 56 9.85 -10.08 13.43
N ILE A 57 10.11 -11.32 13.81
CA ILE A 57 9.11 -12.28 14.31
C ILE A 57 9.36 -12.41 15.80
N THR A 58 8.41 -11.99 16.64
CA THR A 58 8.58 -11.96 18.10
C THR A 58 7.81 -13.11 18.74
N LEU A 59 8.48 -13.98 19.48
CA LEU A 59 7.84 -14.98 20.34
C LEU A 59 7.18 -14.29 21.54
N CYS A 60 5.89 -14.54 21.76
CA CYS A 60 5.16 -14.01 22.90
C CYS A 60 5.19 -15.02 24.05
N GLU A 61 6.28 -15.07 24.81
CA GLU A 61 6.51 -16.09 25.86
C GLU A 61 5.36 -16.21 26.86
N ASN A 62 4.91 -15.08 27.42
CA ASN A 62 3.82 -15.05 28.40
C ASN A 62 2.52 -15.60 27.83
N LEU A 63 2.18 -15.25 26.59
CA LEU A 63 0.95 -15.71 25.96
C LEU A 63 1.08 -17.17 25.52
N SER A 64 2.26 -17.58 25.04
CA SER A 64 2.57 -18.97 24.67
C SER A 64 2.37 -19.91 25.86
N ARG A 65 2.87 -19.52 27.05
CA ARG A 65 2.63 -20.27 28.30
C ARG A 65 1.14 -20.41 28.64
N ARG A 66 0.34 -19.36 28.39
CA ARG A 66 -1.11 -19.37 28.69
C ARG A 66 -1.91 -20.22 27.73
N VAL A 67 -1.55 -20.27 26.45
CA VAL A 67 -2.31 -21.00 25.42
C VAL A 67 -1.78 -22.42 25.18
N GLY A 68 -0.59 -22.76 25.68
CA GLY A 68 0.01 -24.09 25.56
C GLY A 68 0.74 -24.36 24.25
N TRP A 69 0.93 -23.35 23.39
CA TRP A 69 1.60 -23.47 22.10
C TRP A 69 2.47 -22.23 21.82
N PRO A 70 3.57 -22.35 21.04
CA PRO A 70 4.35 -21.18 20.65
C PRO A 70 3.52 -20.18 19.83
N LEU A 71 3.34 -18.98 20.36
CA LEU A 71 2.66 -17.88 19.67
C LEU A 71 3.70 -16.83 19.25
N VAL A 72 3.75 -16.55 17.95
CA VAL A 72 4.64 -15.54 17.37
C VAL A 72 3.85 -14.41 16.71
N LEU A 73 4.40 -13.19 16.76
CA LEU A 73 3.86 -12.03 16.06
C LEU A 73 4.80 -11.61 14.93
N LYS A 74 4.28 -11.55 13.71
CA LYS A 74 4.95 -10.88 12.59
C LYS A 74 4.75 -9.38 12.73
N ARG A 75 5.83 -8.65 13.02
CA ARG A 75 5.78 -7.26 13.51
C ARG A 75 5.58 -6.20 12.43
N GLU A 76 4.48 -6.27 11.68
CA GLU A 76 4.13 -5.24 10.69
C GLU A 76 3.80 -3.87 11.30
N ASP A 77 3.56 -3.82 12.61
CA ASP A 77 3.43 -2.60 13.39
C ASP A 77 4.72 -1.75 13.40
N LEU A 78 5.88 -2.36 13.13
CA LEU A 78 7.18 -1.68 13.09
C LEU A 78 7.56 -1.13 11.72
N VAL A 79 6.74 -1.37 10.68
CA VAL A 79 6.97 -0.77 9.36
C VAL A 79 6.81 0.74 9.48
N HIS A 80 7.63 1.53 8.78
CA HIS A 80 7.43 2.99 8.75
C HIS A 80 5.98 3.33 8.32
N GLY A 81 5.32 4.19 9.09
CA GLY A 81 3.88 4.45 8.98
C GLY A 81 3.00 3.60 9.92
N GLY A 82 3.55 2.57 10.57
CA GLY A 82 2.92 1.79 11.65
C GLY A 82 2.01 0.65 11.18
N ALA A 83 2.00 0.33 9.88
CA ALA A 83 1.17 -0.74 9.35
C ALA A 83 1.74 -1.35 8.07
N HIS A 84 1.32 -2.58 7.78
CA HIS A 84 1.67 -3.31 6.55
C HIS A 84 1.24 -2.60 5.25
N LYS A 85 0.36 -1.59 5.31
CA LYS A 85 -0.13 -0.85 4.15
C LYS A 85 0.99 -0.14 3.40
N THR A 86 2.04 0.32 4.09
CA THR A 86 3.21 0.97 3.47
C THR A 86 3.85 0.10 2.39
N ASN A 87 3.87 -1.23 2.56
CA ASN A 87 4.50 -2.15 1.60
C ASN A 87 3.92 -2.00 0.19
N GLN A 88 2.60 -2.07 0.08
CA GLN A 88 1.92 -2.09 -1.20
C GLN A 88 1.77 -0.69 -1.79
N VAL A 89 1.56 0.32 -0.94
CA VAL A 89 1.46 1.72 -1.38
C VAL A 89 2.79 2.19 -1.98
N LEU A 90 3.92 1.79 -1.38
CA LEU A 90 5.25 2.10 -1.91
C LEU A 90 5.44 1.50 -3.31
N GLY A 91 5.05 0.24 -3.50
CA GLY A 91 5.11 -0.42 -4.81
C GLY A 91 4.21 0.25 -5.86
N GLN A 92 2.99 0.63 -5.47
CA GLN A 92 2.05 1.31 -6.37
C GLN A 92 2.50 2.73 -6.73
N ALA A 93 3.00 3.50 -5.77
CA ALA A 93 3.50 4.84 -6.03
C ALA A 93 4.76 4.82 -6.91
N LEU A 94 5.66 3.84 -6.70
CA LEU A 94 6.79 3.63 -7.59
C LEU A 94 6.34 3.24 -9.01
N LEU A 95 5.30 2.42 -9.13
CA LEU A 95 4.71 2.07 -10.43
C LEU A 95 4.08 3.31 -11.10
N ALA A 96 3.34 4.13 -10.36
CA ALA A 96 2.74 5.37 -10.86
C ALA A 96 3.82 6.34 -11.38
N LYS A 97 4.93 6.50 -10.64
CA LYS A 97 6.11 7.25 -11.07
C LYS A 97 6.69 6.70 -12.37
N ARG A 98 6.86 5.37 -12.48
CA ARG A 98 7.35 4.70 -13.71
C ARG A 98 6.42 4.95 -14.90
N MET A 99 5.11 4.93 -14.68
CA MET A 99 4.08 5.21 -15.69
C MET A 99 4.00 6.70 -16.07
N GLY A 100 4.85 7.57 -15.50
CA GLY A 100 4.84 9.01 -15.75
C GLY A 100 3.62 9.74 -15.19
N LYS A 101 2.87 9.10 -14.28
CA LYS A 101 1.74 9.75 -13.60
C LYS A 101 2.28 10.81 -12.63
N ARG A 102 1.53 11.90 -12.47
CA ARG A 102 1.96 13.08 -11.69
C ARG A 102 1.15 13.29 -10.40
N ARG A 103 0.14 12.46 -10.13
CA ARG A 103 -0.75 12.57 -8.97
C ARG A 103 -1.12 11.19 -8.47
N LEU A 104 -1.32 11.09 -7.16
CA LEU A 104 -1.91 9.92 -6.50
C LEU A 104 -3.32 10.26 -6.02
N ILE A 105 -4.21 9.29 -6.11
CA ILE A 105 -5.57 9.36 -5.56
C ILE A 105 -5.76 8.11 -4.72
N ALA A 106 -6.34 8.26 -3.53
CA ALA A 106 -6.74 7.13 -2.70
C ALA A 106 -8.02 7.44 -1.91
N GLU A 107 -8.72 6.41 -1.50
CA GLU A 107 -9.80 6.49 -0.52
C GLU A 107 -9.32 5.98 0.85
N THR A 108 -9.96 6.41 1.94
CA THR A 108 -9.66 5.82 3.25
C THR A 108 -10.86 5.89 4.20
N GLY A 109 -11.00 4.87 5.05
CA GLY A 109 -11.95 4.85 6.18
C GLY A 109 -11.22 5.13 7.49
N ALA A 110 -10.55 4.14 8.08
CA ALA A 110 -9.78 4.33 9.31
C ALA A 110 -8.57 5.29 9.19
N GLY A 111 -8.18 5.72 7.98
CA GLY A 111 -7.11 6.69 7.74
C GLY A 111 -5.71 6.10 7.49
N GLN A 112 -5.45 4.85 7.87
CA GLN A 112 -4.12 4.23 7.71
C GLN A 112 -3.67 4.10 6.25
N HIS A 113 -4.60 3.84 5.31
CA HIS A 113 -4.26 3.81 3.89
C HIS A 113 -3.96 5.22 3.37
N GLY A 114 -4.78 6.20 3.75
CA GLY A 114 -4.55 7.59 3.38
C GLY A 114 -3.20 8.11 3.88
N VAL A 115 -2.84 7.85 5.15
CA VAL A 115 -1.52 8.22 5.69
C VAL A 115 -0.39 7.59 4.88
N ALA A 116 -0.47 6.29 4.57
CA ALA A 116 0.55 5.63 3.76
C ALA A 116 0.66 6.24 2.34
N THR A 117 -0.47 6.59 1.71
CA THR A 117 -0.49 7.22 0.38
C THR A 117 0.06 8.65 0.42
N ALA A 118 -0.30 9.45 1.42
CA ALA A 118 0.26 10.78 1.64
C ALA A 118 1.79 10.73 1.82
N MET A 119 2.29 9.77 2.62
CA MET A 119 3.72 9.56 2.80
C MET A 119 4.45 9.23 1.48
N MET A 120 3.86 8.40 0.62
CA MET A 120 4.47 8.12 -0.70
C MET A 120 4.38 9.32 -1.65
N GLY A 121 3.30 10.09 -1.58
CA GLY A 121 3.16 11.36 -2.28
C GLY A 121 4.31 12.31 -1.94
N ALA A 122 4.56 12.52 -0.65
CA ALA A 122 5.67 13.32 -0.17
C ALA A 122 7.04 12.75 -0.60
N LEU A 123 7.26 11.44 -0.44
CA LEU A 123 8.51 10.77 -0.82
C LEU A 123 8.86 10.93 -2.30
N PHE A 124 7.87 10.84 -3.19
CA PHE A 124 8.07 10.87 -4.64
C PHE A 124 7.78 12.24 -5.28
N GLY A 125 7.42 13.25 -4.49
CA GLY A 125 7.05 14.58 -4.99
C GLY A 125 5.78 14.56 -5.85
N MET A 126 4.81 13.71 -5.50
CA MET A 126 3.55 13.55 -6.23
C MET A 126 2.39 14.16 -5.42
N PRO A 127 1.72 15.21 -5.93
CA PRO A 127 0.45 15.68 -5.39
C PRO A 127 -0.50 14.52 -5.09
N THR A 128 -1.01 14.47 -3.86
CA THR A 128 -1.83 13.35 -3.38
C THR A 128 -3.15 13.85 -2.86
N GLU A 129 -4.24 13.26 -3.36
CA GLU A 129 -5.59 13.57 -2.93
C GLU A 129 -6.23 12.33 -2.29
N ILE A 130 -6.78 12.51 -1.10
CA ILE A 130 -7.34 11.42 -0.30
C ILE A 130 -8.80 11.72 -0.01
N TYR A 131 -9.68 10.83 -0.47
CA TYR A 131 -11.11 10.90 -0.20
C TYR A 131 -11.44 10.09 1.07
N MET A 132 -12.16 10.72 2.00
CA MET A 132 -12.51 10.12 3.28
C MET A 132 -13.95 10.53 3.64
N GLY A 133 -14.76 9.58 4.12
CA GLY A 133 -16.12 9.86 4.53
C GLY A 133 -16.17 10.86 5.68
N ALA A 134 -17.12 11.79 5.69
CA ALA A 134 -17.18 12.89 6.66
C ALA A 134 -17.20 12.41 8.13
N LEU A 135 -17.93 11.34 8.42
CA LEU A 135 -17.96 10.72 9.76
C LEU A 135 -16.60 10.14 10.17
N ASP A 136 -15.85 9.57 9.23
CA ASP A 136 -14.52 9.03 9.51
C ASP A 136 -13.48 10.13 9.65
N VAL A 137 -13.62 11.25 8.93
CA VAL A 137 -12.78 12.45 9.12
C VAL A 137 -12.88 12.94 10.56
N GLU A 138 -14.09 12.99 11.12
CA GLU A 138 -14.31 13.39 12.51
C GLU A 138 -13.70 12.38 13.49
N ARG A 139 -13.99 11.08 13.31
CA ARG A 139 -13.51 10.01 14.21
C ARG A 139 -12.01 9.80 14.17
N GLN A 140 -11.37 10.09 13.04
CA GLN A 140 -9.95 9.81 12.78
C GLN A 140 -9.15 11.10 12.60
N ALA A 141 -9.47 12.14 13.36
CA ALA A 141 -8.85 13.47 13.27
C ALA A 141 -7.31 13.43 13.29
N LEU A 142 -6.69 12.52 14.06
CA LEU A 142 -5.24 12.36 14.10
C LEU A 142 -4.66 11.89 12.75
N ASN A 143 -5.31 10.95 12.08
CA ASN A 143 -4.86 10.49 10.76
C ASN A 143 -5.09 11.58 9.70
N VAL A 144 -6.19 12.33 9.79
CA VAL A 144 -6.46 13.48 8.92
C VAL A 144 -5.37 14.55 9.08
N PHE A 145 -4.99 14.86 10.32
CA PHE A 145 -3.91 15.79 10.60
C PHE A 145 -2.57 15.31 10.01
N ARG A 146 -2.21 14.04 10.23
CA ARG A 146 -1.00 13.44 9.64
C ARG A 146 -0.99 13.50 8.11
N MET A 147 -2.12 13.23 7.46
CA MET A 147 -2.25 13.29 6.01
C MET A 147 -2.02 14.71 5.47
N ARG A 148 -2.47 15.75 6.19
CA ARG A 148 -2.32 17.16 5.80
C ARG A 148 -0.92 17.75 6.04
N LEU A 149 -0.10 17.09 6.86
CA LEU A 149 1.28 17.50 7.13
C LEU A 149 2.27 17.08 6.03
N MET A 150 1.87 16.14 5.17
CA MET A 150 2.67 15.55 4.09
C MET A 150 2.36 16.25 2.77
#